data_AF-A0A524NX43-F1
#
_entry.id   AF-A0A524NX43-F1
#
_cell.length_a   1.000
_cell.length_b   1.000
_cell.length_c   1.000
_cell.angle_alpha   90.00
_cell.angle_beta   90.00
_cell.angle_gamma   90.00
#
_symmetry.space_group_name_H-M   'P 1'
#
loop_
_entity.id
_entity.type
_entity.pdbx_description
1 polymer ?
#
loop_
_entity_poly.entity_id
_entity_poly.type
_entity_poly.pdbx_seq_one_letter_code
_entity_poly.pdbx_strand_id
1 'polypeptide(L)'
;MIELSNECRLVFCVGVGGAGKTTFAAALGLREALRGRSVLVLTADPARRLADALGIRELRDAPSNIPLPSPASGGELHALMLETKASADEIIRRAANDEARARRVLDNSIYQAFSNTLARSHAYAAMERVHETAHDPRYD
;
A
#
# COMPACT_ATOMS: atom_id res chain seq x y z
N MET A 1 17.07 -9.61 16.59
CA MET A 1 16.16 -9.77 15.44
C MET A 1 14.78 -9.29 15.91
N ILE A 2 14.05 -8.46 15.14
CA ILE A 2 12.73 -7.96 15.57
C ILE A 2 11.73 -9.12 15.56
N GLU A 3 11.03 -9.33 16.67
CA GLU A 3 10.01 -10.37 16.81
C GLU A 3 8.64 -9.70 16.90
N LEU A 4 7.71 -10.11 16.04
CA LEU A 4 6.34 -9.59 16.02
C LEU A 4 5.45 -10.55 16.79
N SER A 5 4.58 -10.02 17.66
CA SER A 5 3.54 -10.84 18.29
C SER A 5 2.49 -11.25 17.24
N ASN A 6 1.81 -12.36 17.50
CA ASN A 6 0.68 -12.81 16.66
C ASN A 6 -0.51 -11.83 16.68
N GLU A 7 -0.59 -10.96 17.68
CA GLU A 7 -1.62 -9.91 17.78
C GLU A 7 -1.27 -8.67 16.94
N CYS A 8 -0.02 -8.53 16.47
CA CYS A 8 0.42 -7.38 15.72
C CYS A 8 -0.01 -7.50 14.24
N ARG A 9 -1.12 -6.84 13.89
CA ARG A 9 -1.70 -6.83 12.53
C ARG A 9 -1.13 -5.76 11.60
N LEU A 10 -0.54 -4.71 12.15
CA LEU A 10 -0.09 -3.54 11.38
C LEU A 10 1.29 -3.07 11.82
N VAL A 11 2.21 -2.96 10.86
CA VAL A 11 3.59 -2.52 11.10
C VAL A 11 3.91 -1.35 10.16
N PHE A 12 4.30 -0.21 10.73
CA PHE A 12 4.77 0.95 9.97
C PHE A 12 6.30 1.01 9.96
N CYS A 13 6.89 0.96 8.76
CA CYS A 13 8.32 1.23 8.57
C CYS A 13 8.52 2.73 8.33
N VAL A 14 8.83 3.49 9.39
CA VAL A 14 9.02 4.95 9.37
C VAL A 14 10.51 5.34 9.42
N GLY A 15 10.84 6.55 8.98
CA GLY A 15 12.20 7.10 9.00
C GLY A 15 12.56 7.93 7.77
N VAL A 16 13.77 8.49 7.75
CA VAL A 16 14.25 9.38 6.69
C VAL A 16 14.37 8.70 5.32
N GLY A 17 14.39 9.49 4.23
CA GLY A 17 14.64 9.00 2.87
C GLY A 17 15.98 8.26 2.79
N GLY A 18 16.03 7.13 2.09
CA GLY A 18 17.26 6.34 1.93
C GLY A 18 17.61 5.40 3.09
N ALA A 19 16.89 5.41 4.21
CA ALA A 19 17.16 4.54 5.37
C ALA A 19 16.84 3.03 5.16
N GLY A 20 16.51 2.58 3.95
CA GLY A 20 16.23 1.17 3.66
C GLY A 20 14.82 0.67 4.06
N LYS A 21 13.88 1.57 4.36
CA LYS A 21 12.52 1.22 4.83
C LYS A 21 11.78 0.23 3.93
N THR A 22 11.80 0.47 2.61
CA THR A 22 11.09 -0.37 1.64
C THR A 22 11.68 -1.78 1.58
N THR A 23 13.01 -1.88 1.60
CA THR A 23 13.73 -3.16 1.64
C THR A 23 13.45 -3.90 2.94
N PHE A 24 13.44 -3.18 4.06
CA PHE A 24 13.12 -3.76 5.36
C PHE A 24 11.66 -4.26 5.43
N ALA A 25 10.70 -3.48 4.92
CA ALA A 25 9.30 -3.89 4.84
C ALA A 25 9.11 -5.16 3.99
N ALA A 26 9.79 -5.23 2.83
CA ALA A 26 9.78 -6.42 1.96
C ALA A 26 10.34 -7.65 2.67
N ALA A 27 11.50 -7.50 3.33
CA ALA A 27 12.15 -8.59 4.06
C ALA A 27 11.31 -9.07 5.26
N LEU A 28 10.70 -8.13 5.99
CA LEU A 28 9.82 -8.42 7.11
C LEU A 28 8.57 -9.17 6.64
N GLY A 29 7.91 -8.69 5.59
CA GLY A 29 6.72 -9.33 5.05
C GLY A 29 6.99 -10.74 4.52
N LEU A 30 8.09 -10.92 3.78
CA LEU A 30 8.52 -12.25 3.33
C LEU A 30 8.76 -13.21 4.51
N ARG A 31 9.41 -12.73 5.57
CA ARG A 31 9.69 -13.56 6.76
C ARG A 31 8.41 -14.01 7.45
N GLU A 32 7.44 -13.11 7.65
CA GLU A 32 6.18 -13.46 8.30
C GLU A 32 5.30 -14.36 7.41
N ALA A 33 5.32 -14.16 6.08
CA ALA A 33 4.67 -15.06 5.15
C ALA A 33 5.29 -16.48 5.19
N LEU A 34 6.62 -16.59 5.26
CA LEU A 34 7.31 -17.87 5.45
C LEU A 34 7.01 -18.54 6.81
N ARG A 35 6.55 -17.76 7.80
CA ARG A 35 6.08 -18.26 9.11
C ARG A 35 4.61 -18.69 9.09
N GLY A 36 3.93 -18.57 7.95
CA GLY A 36 2.54 -19.02 7.78
C GLY A 36 1.49 -17.92 7.87
N ARG A 37 1.88 -16.65 8.00
CA ARG A 37 0.93 -15.53 8.01
C ARG A 37 0.54 -15.13 6.59
N SER A 38 -0.66 -14.60 6.41
CA SER A 38 -1.04 -13.89 5.19
C SER A 38 -0.70 -12.41 5.32
N VAL A 39 0.24 -11.92 4.52
CA VAL A 39 0.86 -10.60 4.70
C VAL A 39 0.69 -9.73 3.46
N LEU A 40 0.35 -8.47 3.67
CA LEU A 40 0.33 -7.44 2.64
C LEU A 40 1.43 -6.41 2.87
N VAL A 41 2.35 -6.26 1.92
CA VAL A 41 3.37 -5.20 1.93
C VAL A 41 2.93 -4.06 1.03
N LEU A 42 2.71 -2.90 1.63
CA LEU A 42 2.24 -1.70 0.95
C LEU A 42 3.35 -0.65 0.87
N THR A 43 3.50 -0.02 -0.29
CA THR A 43 4.42 1.11 -0.49
C THR A 43 3.74 2.27 -1.19
N ALA A 44 4.09 3.50 -0.83
CA ALA A 44 3.69 4.71 -1.56
C ALA A 44 4.84 5.29 -2.40
N ASP A 45 5.96 4.57 -2.54
CA ASP A 45 7.12 5.03 -3.31
C ASP A 45 6.97 4.66 -4.81
N PRO A 46 6.81 5.65 -5.70
CA PRO A 46 6.66 5.39 -7.15
C PRO A 46 7.98 4.90 -7.79
N ALA A 47 9.12 4.98 -7.09
CA ALA A 47 10.42 4.61 -7.63
C ALA A 47 10.64 3.09 -7.80
N ARG A 48 9.57 2.27 -7.74
CA ARG A 48 9.58 0.80 -7.92
C ARG A 48 10.47 0.03 -6.93
N ARG A 49 10.93 0.65 -5.85
CA ARG A 49 11.85 0.02 -4.89
C ARG A 49 11.32 -1.28 -4.28
N LEU A 50 10.01 -1.36 -4.04
CA LEU A 50 9.39 -2.59 -3.52
C LEU A 50 9.36 -3.68 -4.59
N ALA A 51 9.05 -3.32 -5.84
CA ALA A 51 9.04 -4.25 -6.95
C ALA A 51 10.43 -4.85 -7.18
N ASP A 52 11.47 -4.00 -7.15
CA ASP A 52 12.86 -4.43 -7.26
C ASP A 52 13.27 -5.35 -6.10
N ALA A 53 12.88 -5.01 -4.86
CA ALA A 53 13.19 -5.81 -3.68
C ALA A 53 12.50 -7.20 -3.67
N LEU A 54 11.32 -7.30 -4.29
CA LEU A 54 10.56 -8.54 -4.41
C LEU A 54 10.84 -9.29 -5.73
N GLY A 55 11.64 -8.73 -6.64
CA GLY A 55 11.96 -9.35 -7.93
C GLY A 55 10.78 -9.41 -8.91
N ILE A 56 9.83 -8.47 -8.81
CA ILE A 56 8.65 -8.39 -9.69
C ILE A 56 8.76 -7.20 -10.66
N ARG A 57 8.05 -7.28 -11.80
CA ARG A 57 8.15 -6.28 -12.87
C ARG A 57 7.43 -4.98 -12.55
N GLU A 58 6.27 -5.07 -11.93
CA GLU A 58 5.39 -3.94 -11.67
C GLU A 58 4.54 -4.19 -10.42
N LEU A 59 4.16 -3.09 -9.78
CA LEU A 59 3.15 -3.06 -8.74
C LEU A 59 2.02 -2.16 -9.20
N ARG A 60 0.80 -2.53 -8.83
CA ARG A 60 -0.42 -1.81 -9.16
C ARG A 60 -1.10 -1.38 -7.87
N ASP A 61 -2.12 -0.52 -7.99
CA ASP A 61 -3.03 -0.18 -6.88
C ASP A 61 -4.05 -1.32 -6.62
N ALA A 62 -3.55 -2.55 -6.63
CA ALA A 62 -4.29 -3.76 -6.32
C ALA A 62 -3.30 -4.79 -5.77
N PRO A 63 -3.68 -5.56 -4.72
CA PRO A 63 -2.83 -6.61 -4.17
C PRO A 63 -2.42 -7.61 -5.25
N SER A 64 -1.11 -7.81 -5.38
CA SER A 64 -0.51 -8.79 -6.28
C SER A 64 0.15 -9.89 -5.46
N ASN A 65 -0.16 -11.15 -5.75
CA ASN A 65 0.44 -12.30 -5.06
C ASN A 65 1.92 -12.45 -5.44
N ILE A 66 2.77 -12.69 -4.44
CA ILE A 66 4.21 -12.82 -4.56
C ILE A 66 4.60 -14.28 -4.25
N PRO A 67 5.14 -15.02 -5.22
CA PRO A 67 5.53 -16.41 -5.01
C PRO A 67 6.52 -16.57 -3.86
N LEU A 68 6.21 -17.46 -2.92
CA LEU A 68 7.11 -17.80 -1.82
C LEU A 68 8.11 -18.89 -2.25
N PRO A 69 9.38 -18.82 -1.82
CA PRO A 69 10.38 -19.83 -2.14
C PRO A 69 10.13 -21.18 -1.44
N SER A 70 9.38 -21.20 -0.33
CA SER A 70 8.94 -22.43 0.34
C SER A 70 7.52 -22.24 0.88
N PRO A 71 6.49 -22.75 0.19
CA PRO A 71 5.08 -22.58 0.59
C PRO A 71 4.65 -23.52 1.72
N ALA A 72 5.58 -24.29 2.32
CA ALA A 72 5.26 -25.37 3.26
C ALA A 72 4.52 -24.91 4.53
N SER A 73 4.60 -23.61 4.88
CA SER A 73 3.98 -23.04 6.08
C SER A 73 2.55 -22.52 5.87
N GLY A 74 2.01 -22.56 4.64
CA GLY A 74 0.64 -22.12 4.34
C GLY A 74 0.40 -20.60 4.34
N GLY A 75 1.44 -19.78 4.46
CA GLY A 75 1.33 -18.32 4.42
C GLY A 75 1.31 -17.77 3.00
N GLU A 76 0.93 -16.49 2.89
CA GLU A 76 0.84 -15.77 1.62
C GLU A 76 1.56 -14.42 1.71
N LEU A 77 2.18 -13.98 0.62
CA LEU A 77 2.75 -12.65 0.51
C LEU A 77 2.08 -11.92 -0.64
N HIS A 78 1.51 -10.78 -0.32
CA HIS A 78 0.93 -9.86 -1.29
C HIS A 78 1.70 -8.54 -1.24
N ALA A 79 1.78 -7.85 -2.37
CA ALA A 79 2.32 -6.51 -2.42
C ALA A 79 1.43 -5.59 -3.24
N LEU A 80 1.36 -4.32 -2.84
CA LEU A 80 0.65 -3.28 -3.58
C LEU A 80 1.41 -1.96 -3.53
N MET A 81 1.28 -1.18 -4.60
CA MET A 81 1.75 0.20 -4.61
C MET A 81 0.55 1.13 -4.56
N LEU A 82 0.54 1.97 -3.54
CA LEU A 82 -0.48 2.95 -3.26
C LEU A 82 -0.43 4.07 -4.31
N GLU A 83 -1.46 4.16 -5.14
CA GLU A 83 -1.62 5.30 -6.05
C GLU A 83 -2.40 6.41 -5.35
N THR A 84 -1.64 7.31 -4.73
CA THR A 84 -2.19 8.42 -3.93
C THR A 84 -3.18 9.31 -4.70
N LYS A 85 -2.97 9.52 -6.00
CA LYS A 85 -3.91 10.25 -6.86
C LYS A 85 -5.22 9.48 -7.06
N ALA A 86 -5.14 8.20 -7.41
CA ALA A 86 -6.32 7.36 -7.59
C ALA A 86 -7.13 7.24 -6.29
N SER A 87 -6.43 7.12 -5.16
CA SER A 87 -7.03 7.12 -3.82
C SER A 87 -7.71 8.47 -3.50
N ALA A 88 -7.11 9.60 -3.86
CA ALA A 88 -7.74 10.91 -3.69
C ALA A 88 -9.00 11.07 -4.56
N ASP A 89 -8.93 10.64 -5.82
CA ASP A 89 -10.08 10.66 -6.73
C ASP A 89 -11.24 9.81 -6.18
N GLU A 90 -10.94 8.67 -5.56
CA GLU A 90 -11.95 7.80 -4.96
C GLU A 90 -12.61 8.42 -3.72
N ILE A 91 -11.85 9.15 -2.90
CA ILE A 91 -12.42 9.93 -1.79
C ILE A 91 -13.42 10.96 -2.33
N ILE A 92 -13.09 11.64 -3.43
CA ILE A 92 -14.01 12.60 -4.07
C ILE A 92 -15.28 11.89 -4.57
N ARG A 93 -15.17 10.71 -5.21
CA ARG A 93 -16.34 9.93 -5.65
C ARG A 93 -17.23 9.53 -4.48
N ARG A 94 -16.66 9.02 -3.38
CA ARG A 94 -17.40 8.66 -2.16
C ARG A 94 -18.07 9.85 -1.48
N ALA A 95 -17.40 11.00 -1.45
CA ALA A 95 -17.91 12.21 -0.80
C ALA A 95 -18.96 12.94 -1.67
N ALA A 96 -18.88 12.78 -2.99
CA ALA A 96 -19.86 13.32 -3.90
C ALA A 96 -21.14 12.48 -3.84
N ASN A 97 -22.25 13.12 -3.44
CA ASN A 97 -23.55 12.46 -3.38
C ASN A 97 -24.11 12.03 -4.76
N ASP A 98 -23.47 12.44 -5.86
CA ASP A 98 -23.83 12.06 -7.22
C ASP A 98 -22.62 12.11 -8.18
N GLU A 99 -22.70 11.32 -9.26
CA GLU A 99 -21.62 11.17 -10.26
C GLU A 99 -21.32 12.48 -11.01
N ALA A 100 -22.32 13.33 -11.26
CA ALA A 100 -22.12 14.59 -11.97
C ALA A 100 -21.34 15.61 -11.12
N ARG A 101 -21.53 15.61 -9.80
CA ARG A 101 -20.70 16.38 -8.85
C ARG A 101 -19.29 15.85 -8.78
N ALA A 102 -19.11 14.52 -8.66
CA ALA A 102 -17.79 13.91 -8.67
C ALA A 102 -17.03 14.35 -9.93
N ARG A 103 -17.66 14.21 -11.09
CA ARG A 103 -17.07 14.58 -12.38
C ARG A 103 -16.68 16.04 -12.48
N ARG A 104 -17.52 16.97 -12.00
CA ARG A 104 -17.18 18.40 -11.98
C ARG A 104 -15.93 18.72 -11.17
N VAL A 105 -15.68 17.98 -10.09
CA VAL A 105 -14.47 18.16 -9.28
C VAL A 105 -13.29 17.49 -9.94
N LEU A 106 -13.45 16.25 -10.40
CA LEU A 106 -12.37 15.48 -11.04
C LEU A 106 -11.90 16.12 -12.36
N ASP A 107 -12.81 16.70 -13.15
CA ASP A 107 -12.47 17.37 -14.42
C ASP A 107 -11.97 18.83 -14.22
N ASN A 108 -11.96 19.32 -12.97
CA ASN A 108 -11.54 20.69 -12.68
C ASN A 108 -10.00 20.83 -12.79
N SER A 109 -9.54 21.80 -13.58
CA SER A 109 -8.11 22.07 -13.79
C SER A 109 -7.36 22.47 -12.52
N ILE A 110 -8.02 23.15 -11.59
CA ILE A 110 -7.49 23.49 -10.26
C ILE A 110 -7.28 22.18 -9.48
N TYR A 111 -8.30 21.31 -9.40
CA TYR A 111 -8.17 20.02 -8.73
C TYR A 111 -7.02 19.19 -9.31
N GLN A 112 -6.93 19.06 -10.63
CA GLN A 112 -5.88 18.28 -11.30
C GLN A 112 -4.47 18.83 -11.03
N ALA A 113 -4.30 20.15 -10.97
CA ALA A 113 -3.02 20.78 -10.65
C ALA A 113 -2.63 20.60 -9.17
N PHE A 114 -3.60 20.73 -8.26
CA PHE A 114 -3.37 20.61 -6.82
C PHE A 114 -3.25 19.15 -6.35
N SER A 115 -4.00 18.21 -6.94
CA SER A 115 -4.04 16.80 -6.52
C SER A 115 -2.68 16.12 -6.64
N ASN A 116 -1.87 16.53 -7.62
CA ASN A 116 -0.54 15.96 -7.85
C ASN A 116 0.56 16.57 -6.97
N THR A 117 0.28 17.72 -6.33
CA THR A 117 1.30 18.57 -5.68
C THR A 117 1.07 18.68 -4.17
N LEU A 118 -0.11 18.32 -3.67
CA LEU A 118 -0.45 18.34 -2.24
C LEU A 118 0.31 17.23 -1.49
N ALA A 119 1.59 17.46 -1.21
CA ALA A 119 2.46 16.58 -0.41
C ALA A 119 1.89 16.20 0.98
N ARG A 120 0.82 16.86 1.45
CA ARG A 120 0.07 16.51 2.67
C ARG A 120 -1.16 15.62 2.42
N SER A 121 -1.76 15.64 1.23
CA SER A 121 -2.87 14.76 0.86
C SER A 121 -2.43 13.33 0.59
N HIS A 122 -1.15 13.12 0.20
CA HIS A 122 -0.59 11.78 -0.01
C HIS A 122 -0.60 10.95 1.28
N ALA A 123 -0.29 11.57 2.42
CA ALA A 123 -0.32 10.89 3.71
C ALA A 123 -1.75 10.49 4.11
N TYR A 124 -2.73 11.38 3.91
CA TYR A 124 -4.13 11.08 4.20
C TYR A 124 -4.66 9.96 3.29
N ALA A 125 -4.49 10.07 1.98
CA ALA A 125 -4.92 9.06 1.01
C ALA A 125 -4.23 7.71 1.26
N ALA A 126 -2.94 7.73 1.62
CA ALA A 126 -2.24 6.52 2.04
C ALA A 126 -2.85 5.89 3.30
N MET A 127 -3.19 6.71 4.29
CA MET A 127 -3.80 6.24 5.53
C MET A 127 -5.22 5.69 5.32
N GLU A 128 -6.01 6.23 4.40
CA GLU A 128 -7.30 5.65 4.01
C GLU A 128 -7.12 4.24 3.42
N ARG A 129 -6.14 4.05 2.52
CA ARG A 129 -5.85 2.71 1.98
C ARG A 129 -5.33 1.74 3.04
N VAL A 130 -4.51 2.23 3.96
CA VAL A 130 -4.08 1.45 5.13
C VAL A 130 -5.30 1.06 5.97
N HIS A 131 -6.24 1.98 6.20
CA HIS A 131 -7.47 1.68 6.92
C HIS A 131 -8.31 0.60 6.23
N GLU A 132 -8.51 0.68 4.91
CA GLU A 132 -9.21 -0.33 4.13
C GLU A 132 -8.54 -1.71 4.22
N THR A 133 -7.22 -1.75 3.99
CA THR A 133 -6.45 -3.01 3.99
C THR A 133 -6.30 -3.62 5.38
N ALA A 134 -6.24 -2.81 6.43
CA ALA A 134 -6.19 -3.30 7.82
C ALA A 134 -7.49 -4.00 8.26
N HIS A 135 -8.61 -3.72 7.60
CA HIS A 135 -9.90 -4.39 7.85
C HIS A 135 -10.18 -5.55 6.88
N ASP A 136 -9.28 -5.82 5.93
CA ASP A 136 -9.41 -6.95 5.02
C ASP A 136 -9.13 -8.26 5.78
N PRO A 137 -10.09 -9.19 5.86
CA PRO A 137 -9.91 -10.45 6.59
C PRO A 137 -8.93 -11.41 5.92
N ARG A 138 -8.43 -11.09 4.71
CA ARG A 138 -7.42 -11.90 4.02
C ARG A 138 -6.03 -11.77 4.63
N TYR A 139 -5.78 -10.75 5.45
CA TYR A 139 -4.44 -10.47 5.99
C TYR A 139 -4.44 -10.49 7.52
N ASP A 140 -3.39 -11.07 8.09
CA ASP A 140 -3.22 -11.27 9.53
C ASP A 140 -2.50 -10.10 10.18
#